data_AF-A0A7Y8EP45-F1
#
_entry.id   AF-A0A7Y8EP45-F1
#
_cell.length_a   1.000
_cell.length_b   1.000
_cell.length_c   1.000
_cell.angle_alpha   90.00
_cell.angle_beta   90.00
_cell.angle_gamma   90.00
#
_symmetry.space_group_name_H-M   'P 1'
#
loop_
_entity.id
_entity.type
_entity.pdbx_description
1 polymer ?
#
loop_
_entity_poly.entity_id
_entity_poly.type
_entity_poly.pdbx_seq_one_letter_code
_entity_poly.pdbx_strand_id
1 'polypeptide(L)'
;MRRLTIAFAGISKALAALRLELEQYGHVAGDEAVDLLIEDGSQPVPAHRCEAPRISLRLGVGPVAECGLPALQLRSYDNARHLLATLDLAAHPSGNGQCLRQQAIAVLTEWVALQVSGFSRDPEHFREGATANDWPEKELQALDALAFVHHLNRTTDETLLQQAEVPLIEQLQASLQAFASQTALNLSGREVTYRQLQARALVIQHQLYPLLKTSETVPVVGVCLEKSVDLYASMLAVLGCGAVYLPLAPDHPTRRQRLMLENAGASVLLHGEAH
;
A
#
# COMPACT_ATOMS: atom_id res chain seq x y z
N MET A 1 34.55 0.36 -8.54
CA MET A 1 33.10 0.59 -8.76
C MET A 1 32.91 2.09 -8.85
N ARG A 2 32.45 2.63 -9.99
CA ARG A 2 32.27 4.09 -10.13
C ARG A 2 31.00 4.53 -9.42
N ARG A 3 31.03 5.70 -8.77
CA ARG A 3 29.81 6.34 -8.26
C ARG A 3 28.99 6.79 -9.47
N LEU A 4 27.68 6.55 -9.45
CA LEU A 4 26.76 6.92 -10.53
C LEU A 4 25.77 7.97 -10.03
N THR A 5 25.43 8.91 -10.90
CA THR A 5 24.24 9.75 -10.79
C THR A 5 23.07 9.05 -11.46
N ILE A 6 22.08 8.65 -10.67
CA ILE A 6 20.95 7.83 -11.12
C ILE A 6 19.67 8.67 -11.09
N ALA A 7 19.02 8.75 -12.24
CA ALA A 7 17.68 9.29 -12.35
C ALA A 7 16.64 8.19 -12.10
N PHE A 8 15.54 8.53 -11.44
CA PHE A 8 14.40 7.62 -11.24
C PHE A 8 13.15 8.23 -11.87
N ALA A 9 12.39 7.43 -12.61
CA ALA A 9 11.10 7.85 -13.19
C ALA A 9 10.01 6.82 -12.85
N GLY A 10 9.03 7.23 -12.05
CA GLY A 10 7.95 6.36 -11.60
C GLY A 10 7.51 6.66 -10.17
N ILE A 11 6.37 6.07 -9.79
CA ILE A 11 5.72 6.27 -8.49
C ILE A 11 5.52 4.98 -7.70
N SER A 12 6.04 3.83 -8.17
CA SER A 12 5.88 2.59 -7.42
C SER A 12 6.68 2.59 -6.13
N LYS A 13 6.14 1.93 -5.10
CA LYS A 13 6.85 1.72 -3.83
C LYS A 13 8.13 0.89 -4.00
N ALA A 14 8.17 0.02 -5.00
CA ALA A 14 9.35 -0.77 -5.35
C ALA A 14 10.50 0.12 -5.86
N LEU A 15 10.20 1.09 -6.73
CA LEU A 15 11.18 2.06 -7.23
C LEU A 15 11.71 2.96 -6.09
N ALA A 16 10.82 3.39 -5.19
CA ALA A 16 11.21 4.15 -4.00
C ALA A 16 12.15 3.35 -3.07
N ALA A 17 11.87 2.07 -2.83
CA ALA A 17 12.75 1.20 -2.06
C ALA A 17 14.11 0.99 -2.74
N LEU A 18 14.12 0.79 -4.06
CA LEU A 18 15.35 0.64 -4.83
C LEU A 18 16.23 1.89 -4.77
N ARG A 19 15.64 3.08 -4.82
CA ARG A 19 16.38 4.34 -4.67
C ARG A 19 17.14 4.40 -3.35
N LEU A 20 16.46 4.10 -2.23
CA LEU A 20 17.07 4.08 -0.90
C LEU A 20 18.20 3.04 -0.81
N GLU A 21 18.02 1.88 -1.43
CA GLU A 21 19.04 0.84 -1.47
C GLU A 21 20.28 1.30 -2.25
N LEU A 22 20.11 1.85 -3.46
CA LEU A 22 21.22 2.32 -4.29
C LEU A 22 21.99 3.49 -3.66
N GLU A 23 21.32 4.36 -2.90
CA GLU A 23 21.97 5.40 -2.10
C GLU A 23 22.87 4.80 -1.00
N GLN A 24 22.47 3.69 -0.38
CA GLN A 24 23.31 2.95 0.60
C GLN A 24 24.53 2.29 -0.07
N TYR A 25 24.41 1.84 -1.32
CA TYR A 25 25.55 1.39 -2.13
C TYR A 25 26.45 2.54 -2.63
N GLY A 26 26.14 3.79 -2.27
CA GLY A 26 26.98 4.97 -2.52
C GLY A 26 26.65 5.73 -3.80
N HIS A 27 25.63 5.33 -4.56
CA HIS A 27 25.15 6.08 -5.72
C HIS A 27 24.38 7.34 -5.28
N VAL A 28 24.13 8.27 -6.21
CA VAL A 28 23.41 9.52 -5.93
C VAL A 28 22.18 9.57 -6.80
N ALA A 29 21.02 9.83 -6.19
CA ALA A 29 19.84 10.20 -6.96
C ALA A 29 19.97 11.64 -7.44
N GLY A 30 19.85 11.87 -8.75
CA GLY A 30 20.03 13.20 -9.33
C GLY A 30 19.43 13.33 -10.73
N ASP A 31 19.18 14.57 -11.12
CA ASP A 31 18.52 14.92 -12.38
C ASP A 31 19.46 15.57 -13.42
N GLU A 32 20.67 15.95 -13.00
CA GLU A 32 21.71 16.54 -13.85
C GLU A 32 22.84 15.54 -14.09
N ALA A 33 23.42 15.54 -15.30
CA ALA A 33 24.51 14.63 -15.69
C ALA A 33 24.23 13.15 -15.33
N VAL A 34 23.05 12.67 -15.71
CA VAL A 34 22.54 11.33 -15.41
C VAL A 34 23.39 10.26 -16.11
N ASP A 35 24.03 9.38 -15.34
CA ASP A 35 24.77 8.22 -15.84
C ASP A 35 23.85 7.04 -16.20
N LEU A 36 22.73 6.90 -15.46
CA LEU A 36 21.77 5.81 -15.59
C LEU A 36 20.37 6.28 -15.22
N LEU A 37 19.37 5.92 -16.02
CA LEU A 37 17.95 6.09 -15.72
C LEU A 37 17.34 4.76 -15.30
N ILE A 38 16.60 4.72 -14.19
CA ILE A 38 15.78 3.57 -13.80
C ILE A 38 14.30 3.98 -13.80
N GLU A 39 13.47 3.24 -14.53
CA GLU A 39 12.03 3.51 -14.60
C GLU A 39 11.19 2.24 -14.41
N ASP A 40 9.96 2.41 -13.93
CA ASP A 40 9.09 1.31 -13.49
C ASP A 40 7.81 1.12 -14.30
N GLY A 41 7.66 1.93 -15.36
CA GLY A 41 6.53 1.93 -16.28
C GLY A 41 5.33 2.76 -15.85
N SER A 42 5.27 3.24 -14.61
CA SER A 42 4.11 3.97 -14.09
C SER A 42 3.98 5.40 -14.60
N GLN A 43 5.04 5.94 -15.20
CA GLN A 43 5.07 7.28 -15.78
C GLN A 43 5.87 7.28 -17.08
N PRO A 44 5.54 8.17 -18.04
CA PRO A 44 6.34 8.32 -19.24
C PRO A 44 7.74 8.85 -18.89
N VAL A 45 8.76 8.33 -19.57
CA VAL A 45 10.13 8.84 -19.43
C VAL A 45 10.20 10.28 -20.00
N PRO A 46 10.74 11.25 -19.26
CA PRO A 46 10.90 12.61 -19.76
C PRO A 46 11.78 12.67 -21.01
N ALA A 47 11.38 13.46 -22.02
CA ALA A 47 12.06 13.52 -23.32
C ALA A 47 13.56 13.85 -23.24
N HIS A 48 13.96 14.69 -22.28
CA HIS A 48 15.36 15.09 -22.06
C HIS A 48 16.24 13.95 -21.49
N ARG A 49 15.65 12.80 -21.13
CA ARG A 49 16.36 11.63 -20.57
C ARG A 49 16.36 10.41 -21.50
N CYS A 50 15.82 10.54 -22.71
CA CYS A 50 15.70 9.42 -23.64
C CYS A 50 17.04 8.84 -24.11
N GLU A 51 18.12 9.63 -24.06
CA GLU A 51 19.45 9.24 -24.55
C GLU A 51 20.34 8.59 -23.49
N ALA A 52 20.02 8.74 -22.19
CA ALA A 52 20.79 8.12 -21.11
C ALA A 52 20.58 6.59 -21.10
N PRO A 53 21.60 5.78 -20.75
CA PRO A 53 21.41 4.35 -20.53
C PRO A 53 20.28 4.10 -19.53
N ARG A 54 19.42 3.11 -19.79
CA ARG A 54 18.19 2.89 -19.04
C ARG A 54 18.04 1.43 -18.59
N ILE A 55 17.57 1.26 -17.36
CA ILE A 55 16.96 0.02 -16.87
C ILE A 55 15.46 0.26 -16.74
N SER A 56 14.69 -0.39 -17.61
CA SER A 56 13.24 -0.36 -17.65
C SER A 56 12.65 -1.59 -16.93
N LEU A 57 12.09 -1.41 -15.74
CA LEU A 57 11.60 -2.51 -14.90
C LEU A 57 10.13 -2.83 -15.17
N ARG A 58 9.80 -4.10 -15.38
CA ARG A 58 8.44 -4.60 -15.57
C ARG A 58 8.19 -5.89 -14.79
N LEU A 59 6.91 -6.18 -14.58
CA LEU A 59 6.45 -7.37 -13.88
C LEU A 59 5.67 -8.27 -14.85
N GLY A 60 6.16 -9.49 -15.07
CA GLY A 60 5.36 -10.56 -15.67
C GLY A 60 4.48 -11.22 -14.61
N VAL A 61 3.17 -11.29 -14.86
CA VAL A 61 2.20 -11.89 -13.93
C VAL A 61 1.62 -13.17 -14.52
N GLY A 62 2.03 -14.29 -13.95
CA GLY A 62 1.66 -15.63 -14.40
C GLY A 62 0.39 -16.19 -13.76
N PRO A 63 0.16 -17.50 -13.91
CA PRO A 63 -0.99 -18.18 -13.33
C PRO A 63 -0.97 -18.13 -11.79
N VAL A 64 -2.15 -18.26 -11.20
CA VAL A 64 -2.33 -18.34 -9.75
C VAL A 64 -1.99 -19.75 -9.27
N ALA A 65 -1.02 -19.86 -8.37
CA ALA A 65 -0.62 -21.11 -7.73
C ALA A 65 -1.69 -21.61 -6.74
N GLU A 66 -1.53 -22.84 -6.24
CA GLU A 66 -2.47 -23.45 -5.27
C GLU A 66 -2.63 -22.61 -3.99
N CYS A 67 -1.61 -21.87 -3.59
CA CYS A 67 -1.68 -20.96 -2.44
C CYS A 67 -2.51 -19.68 -2.71
N GLY A 68 -3.12 -19.54 -3.89
CA GLY A 68 -3.97 -18.41 -4.25
C GLY A 68 -3.20 -17.14 -4.63
N LEU A 69 -1.89 -17.24 -4.91
CA LEU A 69 -1.05 -16.12 -5.33
C LEU A 69 -0.51 -16.33 -6.74
N PRO A 70 -0.34 -15.25 -7.55
CA PRO A 70 0.21 -15.36 -8.89
C PRO A 70 1.71 -15.68 -8.86
N ALA A 71 2.17 -16.45 -9.85
CA ALA A 71 3.59 -16.53 -10.18
C ALA A 71 4.07 -15.19 -10.75
N LEU A 72 5.29 -14.76 -10.41
CA LEU A 72 5.82 -13.46 -10.80
C LEU A 72 7.20 -13.62 -11.45
N GLN A 73 7.46 -12.81 -12.47
CA GLN A 73 8.78 -12.66 -13.08
C GLN A 73 9.14 -11.19 -13.15
N LEU A 74 10.29 -10.79 -12.63
CA LEU A 74 10.83 -9.46 -12.85
C LEU A 74 11.54 -9.43 -14.20
N ARG A 75 11.39 -8.32 -14.92
CA ARG A 75 12.00 -8.13 -16.23
C ARG A 75 12.63 -6.75 -16.28
N SER A 76 13.82 -6.66 -16.86
CA SER A 76 14.49 -5.39 -17.10
C SER A 76 14.82 -5.24 -18.57
N TYR A 77 14.61 -4.04 -19.13
CA TYR A 77 14.85 -3.73 -20.52
C TYR A 77 15.78 -2.51 -20.69
N ASP A 78 16.38 -2.37 -21.87
CA ASP A 78 17.17 -1.20 -22.25
C ASP A 78 16.34 -0.08 -22.89
N ASN A 79 17.03 0.91 -23.45
CA ASN A 79 16.45 2.04 -24.18
C ASN A 79 15.60 1.59 -25.38
N ALA A 80 16.04 0.56 -26.08
CA ALA A 80 15.44 0.01 -27.28
C ALA A 80 14.40 -1.10 -27.01
N ARG A 81 14.06 -1.32 -25.72
CA ARG A 81 13.16 -2.40 -25.25
C ARG A 81 13.72 -3.81 -25.52
N HIS A 82 15.03 -3.95 -25.65
CA HIS A 82 15.67 -5.26 -25.59
C HIS A 82 15.72 -5.74 -24.14
N LEU A 83 15.46 -7.03 -23.95
CA LEU A 83 15.43 -7.64 -22.64
C LEU A 83 16.87 -7.83 -22.12
N LEU A 84 17.16 -7.24 -20.96
CA LEU A 84 18.47 -7.26 -20.31
C LEU A 84 18.63 -8.45 -19.37
N ALA A 85 17.62 -8.66 -18.52
CA ALA A 85 17.65 -9.67 -17.48
C ALA A 85 16.22 -10.01 -17.05
N THR A 86 16.04 -11.23 -16.56
CA THR A 86 14.81 -11.68 -15.93
C THR A 86 15.11 -12.38 -14.62
N LEU A 87 14.13 -12.39 -13.72
CA LEU A 87 14.20 -13.12 -12.46
C LEU A 87 12.84 -13.68 -12.10
N ASP A 88 12.72 -15.01 -12.11
CA ASP A 88 11.52 -15.69 -11.63
C ASP A 88 11.49 -15.66 -10.09
N LEU A 89 10.36 -15.25 -9.54
CA LEU A 89 10.16 -15.24 -8.09
C LEU A 89 9.70 -16.61 -7.63
N ALA A 90 10.35 -17.12 -6.59
CA ALA A 90 9.88 -18.30 -5.88
C ALA A 90 8.46 -18.06 -5.33
N ALA A 91 7.59 -19.06 -5.48
CA ALA A 91 6.23 -19.00 -4.95
C ALA A 91 6.24 -18.80 -3.43
N HIS A 92 5.42 -17.85 -2.94
CA HIS A 92 5.30 -17.61 -1.51
C HIS A 92 4.23 -18.54 -0.89
N PRO A 93 4.56 -19.37 0.12
CA PRO A 93 3.68 -20.43 0.60
C PRO A 93 2.51 -19.93 1.47
N SER A 94 2.58 -18.71 2.02
CA SER A 94 1.57 -18.22 2.98
C SER A 94 0.18 -17.99 2.39
N GLY A 95 0.06 -17.88 1.06
CA GLY A 95 -1.17 -17.43 0.41
C GLY A 95 -1.57 -15.99 0.75
N ASN A 96 -0.68 -15.23 1.37
CA ASN A 96 -0.84 -13.82 1.70
C ASN A 96 -0.01 -12.96 0.73
N GLY A 97 -0.70 -12.19 -0.10
CA GLY A 97 -0.09 -11.39 -1.15
C GLY A 97 0.75 -10.23 -0.61
N GLN A 98 0.51 -9.75 0.62
CA GLN A 98 1.40 -8.78 1.26
C GLN A 98 2.79 -9.39 1.52
N CYS A 99 2.87 -10.66 1.89
CA CYS A 99 4.16 -11.34 2.06
C CYS A 99 4.87 -11.51 0.71
N LEU A 100 4.15 -11.93 -0.34
CA LEU A 100 4.71 -12.02 -1.68
C LEU A 100 5.17 -10.66 -2.21
N ARG A 101 4.40 -9.59 -1.96
CA ARG A 101 4.76 -8.22 -2.31
C ARG A 101 6.06 -7.79 -1.63
N GLN A 102 6.19 -8.04 -0.33
CA GLN A 102 7.41 -7.71 0.42
C GLN A 102 8.61 -8.49 -0.08
N GLN A 103 8.47 -9.81 -0.32
CA GLN A 103 9.51 -10.64 -0.93
C GLN A 103 9.89 -10.10 -2.31
N ALA A 104 8.92 -9.77 -3.15
CA ALA A 104 9.14 -9.29 -4.50
C ALA A 104 9.93 -7.98 -4.52
N ILE A 105 9.58 -7.03 -3.65
CA ILE A 105 10.30 -5.76 -3.52
C ILE A 105 11.74 -6.01 -3.05
N ALA A 106 11.94 -6.81 -2.01
CA ALA A 106 13.29 -7.09 -1.48
C ALA A 106 14.20 -7.78 -2.53
N VAL A 107 13.67 -8.80 -3.19
CA VAL A 107 14.38 -9.52 -4.26
C VAL A 107 14.67 -8.60 -5.44
N LEU A 108 13.72 -7.74 -5.83
CA LEU A 108 13.93 -6.75 -6.88
C LEU A 108 15.05 -5.78 -6.52
N THR A 109 15.06 -5.25 -5.29
CA THR A 109 16.05 -4.25 -4.88
C THR A 109 17.46 -4.82 -4.92
N GLU A 110 17.65 -6.05 -4.42
CA GLU A 110 18.94 -6.74 -4.47
C GLU A 110 19.35 -7.05 -5.91
N TRP A 111 18.42 -7.59 -6.71
CA TRP A 111 18.66 -7.96 -8.10
C TRP A 111 19.08 -6.75 -8.95
N VAL A 112 18.37 -5.63 -8.85
CA VAL A 112 18.71 -4.41 -9.61
C VAL A 112 19.99 -3.78 -9.07
N ALA A 113 20.24 -3.78 -7.76
CA ALA A 113 21.50 -3.29 -7.20
C ALA A 113 22.72 -4.03 -7.76
N LEU A 114 22.61 -5.35 -7.97
CA LEU A 114 23.64 -6.14 -8.64
C LEU A 114 23.86 -5.71 -10.11
N GLN A 115 22.78 -5.43 -10.86
CA GLN A 115 22.87 -4.94 -12.23
C GLN A 115 23.53 -3.55 -12.31
N VAL A 116 23.14 -2.63 -11.42
CA VAL A 116 23.76 -1.30 -11.32
C VAL A 116 25.23 -1.40 -10.93
N SER A 117 25.58 -2.29 -10.00
CA SER A 117 26.96 -2.57 -9.62
C SER A 117 27.77 -3.14 -10.79
N GLY A 118 27.19 -4.01 -11.61
CA GLY A 118 27.74 -4.46 -12.89
C GLY A 118 28.03 -3.30 -13.84
N PHE A 119 27.00 -2.51 -14.17
CA PHE A 119 27.10 -1.34 -15.05
C PHE A 119 28.08 -0.26 -14.58
N SER A 120 28.23 -0.12 -13.27
CA SER A 120 29.19 0.82 -12.68
C SER A 120 30.66 0.37 -12.86
N ARG A 121 30.88 -0.91 -13.16
CA ARG A 121 32.21 -1.48 -13.43
C ARG A 121 32.47 -1.62 -14.93
N ASP A 122 31.44 -1.94 -15.69
CA ASP A 122 31.49 -2.11 -17.14
C ASP A 122 30.24 -1.46 -17.79
N PRO A 123 30.39 -0.38 -18.59
CA PRO A 123 29.28 0.23 -19.32
C PRO A 123 28.55 -0.72 -20.28
N GLU A 124 29.20 -1.80 -20.71
CA GLU A 124 28.64 -2.80 -21.62
C GLU A 124 28.02 -4.01 -20.89
N HIS A 125 27.88 -3.94 -19.56
CA HIS A 125 27.32 -5.00 -18.70
C HIS A 125 25.95 -5.51 -19.16
N PHE A 126 25.16 -4.68 -19.83
CA PHE A 126 23.78 -4.97 -20.25
C PHE A 126 23.65 -5.83 -21.54
N ARG A 127 24.67 -6.62 -21.91
CA ARG A 127 24.69 -7.37 -23.19
C ARG A 127 24.20 -8.82 -23.13
N GLU A 128 23.63 -9.28 -22.02
CA GLU A 128 23.22 -10.68 -21.86
C GLU A 128 21.81 -10.98 -22.40
N GLY A 129 21.67 -12.12 -23.07
CA GLY A 129 20.42 -12.61 -23.63
C GLY A 129 19.56 -13.34 -22.59
N ALA A 130 18.69 -12.59 -21.93
CA ALA A 130 17.65 -13.18 -21.08
C ALA A 130 16.42 -13.61 -21.88
N THR A 131 15.59 -14.46 -21.28
CA THR A 131 14.32 -14.91 -21.86
C THR A 131 13.19 -14.55 -20.92
N ALA A 132 12.21 -13.79 -21.43
CA ALA A 132 10.96 -13.53 -20.73
C ALA A 132 9.97 -14.65 -21.02
N ASN A 133 9.19 -15.03 -20.02
CA ASN A 133 8.02 -15.87 -20.25
C ASN A 133 6.92 -15.09 -21.00
N ASP A 134 5.91 -15.79 -21.49
CA ASP A 134 4.77 -15.21 -22.24
C ASP A 134 3.72 -14.54 -21.35
N TRP A 135 3.99 -14.42 -20.04
CA TRP A 135 3.02 -13.86 -19.10
C TRP A 135 2.75 -12.38 -19.38
N PRO A 136 1.50 -11.92 -19.18
CA PRO A 136 1.14 -10.52 -19.32
C PRO A 136 2.07 -9.60 -18.53
N GLU A 137 2.60 -8.60 -19.24
CA GLU A 137 3.46 -7.59 -18.66
C GLU A 137 2.63 -6.50 -17.98
N LYS A 138 3.07 -6.08 -16.80
CA LYS A 138 2.53 -4.99 -16.01
C LYS A 138 3.65 -4.06 -15.57
N GLU A 139 3.27 -2.82 -15.25
CA GLU A 139 4.11 -1.86 -14.56
C GLU A 139 4.42 -2.35 -13.14
N LEU A 140 5.49 -1.86 -12.55
CA LEU A 140 5.93 -2.34 -11.23
C LEU A 140 4.95 -1.97 -10.10
N GLN A 141 4.14 -0.93 -10.31
CA GLN A 141 3.06 -0.54 -9.40
C GLN A 141 2.01 -1.65 -9.20
N ALA A 142 1.90 -2.61 -10.11
CA ALA A 142 1.03 -3.77 -9.96
C ALA A 142 1.36 -4.63 -8.73
N LEU A 143 2.59 -4.56 -8.20
CA LEU A 143 2.95 -5.19 -6.92
C LEU A 143 2.11 -4.66 -5.75
N ASP A 144 1.63 -3.42 -5.79
CA ASP A 144 0.85 -2.84 -4.69
C ASP A 144 -0.52 -3.47 -4.53
N ALA A 145 -1.12 -3.96 -5.62
CA ALA A 145 -2.39 -4.69 -5.56
C ALA A 145 -2.28 -6.01 -4.78
N LEU A 146 -1.11 -6.65 -4.78
CA LEU A 146 -0.87 -7.90 -4.07
C LEU A 146 -1.05 -7.74 -2.55
N ALA A 147 -0.88 -6.53 -1.99
CA ALA A 147 -1.09 -6.29 -0.56
C ALA A 147 -2.50 -6.68 -0.08
N PHE A 148 -3.47 -6.73 -0.99
CA PHE A 148 -4.88 -7.03 -0.70
C PHE A 148 -5.32 -8.41 -1.19
N VAL A 149 -4.40 -9.18 -1.78
CA VAL A 149 -4.68 -10.54 -2.26
C VAL A 149 -4.45 -11.52 -1.12
N HIS A 150 -5.44 -12.37 -0.88
CA HIS A 150 -5.32 -13.53 -0.01
C HIS A 150 -6.22 -14.62 -0.56
N HIS A 151 -5.82 -15.89 -0.44
CA HIS A 151 -6.60 -17.03 -0.94
C HIS A 151 -8.03 -17.10 -0.36
N LEU A 152 -8.25 -16.48 0.80
CA LEU A 152 -9.56 -16.40 1.46
C LEU A 152 -10.42 -15.20 1.03
N ASN A 153 -9.85 -14.22 0.32
CA ASN A 153 -10.55 -12.96 0.04
C ASN A 153 -11.62 -13.09 -1.07
N ARG A 154 -11.74 -14.25 -1.74
CA ARG A 154 -12.74 -14.54 -2.80
C ARG A 154 -12.96 -13.35 -3.75
N THR A 155 -11.89 -12.64 -4.11
CA THR A 155 -11.93 -11.34 -4.80
C THR A 155 -12.40 -11.40 -6.25
N THR A 156 -12.66 -12.60 -6.77
CA THR A 156 -13.22 -12.83 -8.11
C THR A 156 -14.69 -13.24 -8.06
N ASP A 157 -15.29 -13.36 -6.87
CA ASP A 157 -16.70 -13.70 -6.72
C ASP A 157 -17.55 -12.46 -7.06
N GLU A 158 -18.22 -12.50 -8.21
CA GLU A 158 -19.05 -11.40 -8.70
C GLU A 158 -20.15 -11.00 -7.71
N THR A 159 -20.70 -11.94 -6.96
CA THR A 159 -21.77 -11.65 -5.99
C THR A 159 -21.23 -10.86 -4.79
N LEU A 160 -20.03 -11.22 -4.31
CA LEU A 160 -19.37 -10.47 -3.24
C LEU A 160 -18.92 -9.09 -3.72
N LEU A 161 -18.46 -8.97 -4.97
CA LEU A 161 -18.09 -7.68 -5.55
C LEU A 161 -19.29 -6.75 -5.64
N GLN A 162 -20.44 -7.23 -6.11
CA GLN A 162 -21.69 -6.45 -6.13
C GLN A 162 -22.14 -6.05 -4.72
N GLN A 163 -22.04 -6.95 -3.74
CA GLN A 163 -22.36 -6.62 -2.34
C GLN A 163 -21.40 -5.58 -1.75
N ALA A 164 -20.14 -5.60 -2.14
CA ALA A 164 -19.12 -4.67 -1.67
C ALA A 164 -19.28 -3.26 -2.25
N GLU A 165 -20.10 -3.05 -3.29
CA GLU A 165 -20.44 -1.71 -3.79
C GLU A 165 -21.24 -0.90 -2.77
N VAL A 166 -21.95 -1.56 -1.85
CA VAL A 166 -22.65 -0.90 -0.74
C VAL A 166 -21.68 -0.70 0.43
N PRO A 167 -21.38 0.54 0.83
CA PRO A 167 -20.49 0.81 1.96
C PRO A 167 -20.95 0.10 3.22
N LEU A 168 -20.00 -0.50 3.96
CA LEU A 168 -20.28 -1.21 5.21
C LEU A 168 -21.16 -0.40 6.17
N ILE A 169 -20.94 0.91 6.23
CA ILE A 169 -21.70 1.79 7.13
C ILE A 169 -23.20 1.86 6.78
N GLU A 170 -23.57 1.77 5.50
CA GLU A 170 -24.99 1.74 5.10
C GLU A 170 -25.65 0.43 5.56
N GLN A 171 -24.96 -0.69 5.40
CA GLN A 171 -25.42 -2.00 5.87
C GLN A 171 -25.55 -2.03 7.40
N LEU A 172 -24.58 -1.42 8.11
CA LEU A 172 -24.62 -1.27 9.56
C LEU A 172 -25.79 -0.39 9.99
N GLN A 173 -26.05 0.74 9.34
CA GLN A 173 -27.16 1.63 9.69
C GLN A 173 -28.52 0.91 9.63
N ALA A 174 -28.76 0.11 8.59
CA ALA A 174 -29.97 -0.71 8.49
C ALA A 174 -30.09 -1.69 9.67
N SER A 175 -28.98 -2.34 10.03
CA SER A 175 -28.93 -3.28 11.15
C SER A 175 -29.15 -2.59 12.51
N LEU A 176 -28.54 -1.41 12.72
CA LEU A 176 -28.69 -0.60 13.94
C LEU A 176 -30.17 -0.24 14.19
N GLN A 177 -30.92 0.03 13.12
CA GLN A 177 -32.35 0.33 13.19
C GLN A 177 -33.20 -0.93 13.40
N ALA A 178 -32.97 -1.98 12.62
CA ALA A 178 -33.75 -3.22 12.68
C ALA A 178 -33.65 -3.91 14.05
N PHE A 179 -32.47 -3.86 14.68
CA PHE A 179 -32.20 -4.51 15.96
C PHE A 179 -32.06 -3.51 17.12
N ALA A 180 -32.67 -2.33 17.01
CA ALA A 180 -32.48 -1.21 17.93
C ALA A 180 -32.62 -1.55 19.43
N SER A 181 -33.52 -2.47 19.80
CA SER A 181 -33.74 -2.89 21.20
C SER A 181 -32.81 -4.00 21.67
N GLN A 182 -32.07 -4.65 20.77
CA GLN A 182 -31.14 -5.72 21.12
C GLN A 182 -29.87 -5.16 21.74
N THR A 183 -29.25 -5.94 22.63
CA THR A 183 -27.96 -5.62 23.25
C THR A 183 -26.87 -5.65 22.17
N ALA A 184 -26.17 -4.53 22.01
CA ALA A 184 -25.03 -4.37 21.09
C ALA A 184 -23.70 -4.62 21.79
N LEU A 185 -23.57 -4.11 23.03
CA LEU A 185 -22.37 -4.23 23.84
C LEU A 185 -22.73 -4.68 25.25
N ASN A 186 -21.90 -5.53 25.84
CA ASN A 186 -21.86 -5.79 27.27
C ASN A 186 -20.44 -5.50 27.76
N LEU A 187 -20.29 -4.42 28.54
CA LEU A 187 -19.02 -3.99 29.10
C LEU A 187 -19.08 -4.11 30.61
N SER A 188 -18.38 -5.10 31.15
CA SER A 188 -18.32 -5.37 32.59
C SER A 188 -19.70 -5.48 33.25
N GLY A 189 -20.64 -6.13 32.57
CA GLY A 189 -22.02 -6.34 33.05
C GLY A 189 -22.99 -5.20 32.73
N ARG A 190 -22.51 -4.10 32.14
CA ARG A 190 -23.37 -3.02 31.65
C ARG A 190 -23.75 -3.28 30.19
N GLU A 191 -25.04 -3.48 29.97
CA GLU A 191 -25.58 -3.65 28.61
C GLU A 191 -25.89 -2.30 27.97
N VAL A 192 -25.57 -2.19 26.68
CA VAL A 192 -25.90 -1.04 25.82
C VAL A 192 -26.59 -1.59 24.59
N THR A 193 -27.79 -1.07 24.30
CA THR A 193 -28.55 -1.47 23.11
C THR A 193 -28.01 -0.82 21.84
N TYR A 194 -28.34 -1.38 20.67
CA TYR A 194 -27.99 -0.76 19.39
C TYR A 194 -28.51 0.68 19.27
N ARG A 195 -29.72 0.96 19.77
CA ARG A 195 -30.27 2.33 19.80
C ARG A 195 -29.40 3.28 20.62
N GLN A 196 -28.96 2.85 21.80
CA GLN A 196 -28.15 3.69 22.69
C GLN A 196 -26.76 3.93 22.11
N LEU A 197 -26.15 2.90 21.52
CA LEU A 197 -24.87 3.00 20.83
C LEU A 197 -24.96 3.95 19.63
N GLN A 198 -25.99 3.78 18.80
CA GLN A 198 -26.23 4.65 17.64
C GLN A 198 -26.46 6.10 18.04
N ALA A 199 -27.25 6.35 19.09
CA ALA A 199 -27.49 7.71 19.58
C ALA A 199 -26.19 8.42 19.98
N ARG A 200 -25.27 7.71 20.66
CA ARG A 200 -23.94 8.25 20.99
C ARG A 200 -23.09 8.50 19.74
N ALA A 201 -23.08 7.56 18.81
CA ALA A 201 -22.35 7.71 17.55
C ALA A 201 -22.83 8.94 16.77
N LEU A 202 -24.15 9.17 16.70
CA LEU A 202 -24.73 10.34 16.03
C LEU A 202 -24.31 11.67 16.67
N VAL A 203 -24.20 11.72 18.00
CA VAL A 203 -23.71 12.92 18.71
C VAL A 203 -22.25 13.21 18.32
N ILE A 204 -21.39 12.19 18.34
CA ILE A 204 -19.98 12.34 17.93
C ILE A 204 -19.90 12.74 16.45
N GLN A 205 -20.69 12.11 15.59
CA GLN A 205 -20.75 12.38 14.15
C GLN A 205 -21.13 13.84 13.89
N HIS A 206 -22.08 14.39 14.64
CA HIS A 206 -22.49 15.79 14.49
C HIS A 206 -21.36 16.77 14.80
N GLN A 207 -20.51 16.47 15.78
CA GLN A 207 -19.33 17.27 16.11
C GLN A 207 -18.19 17.08 15.11
N LEU A 208 -18.03 15.86 14.59
CA LEU A 208 -16.95 15.49 13.69
C LEU A 208 -17.16 16.02 12.26
N TYR A 209 -18.41 16.00 11.77
CA TYR A 209 -18.73 16.33 10.38
C TYR A 209 -18.23 17.71 9.91
N PRO A 210 -18.38 18.82 10.67
CA PRO A 210 -17.82 20.12 10.28
C PRO A 210 -16.30 20.14 10.14
N LEU A 211 -15.58 19.33 10.93
CA LEU A 211 -14.11 19.26 10.92
C LEU A 211 -13.56 18.50 9.70
N LEU A 212 -14.38 17.63 9.10
CA LEU A 212 -13.95 16.76 8.01
C LEU A 212 -14.32 17.27 6.62
N LYS A 213 -15.24 18.25 6.52
CA LYS A 213 -15.79 18.76 5.25
C LYS A 213 -14.77 19.40 4.30
N THR A 214 -13.60 19.78 4.78
CA THR A 214 -12.59 20.52 4.00
C THR A 214 -11.58 19.62 3.29
N SER A 215 -11.70 18.30 3.41
CA SER A 215 -10.72 17.37 2.85
C SER A 215 -11.03 17.05 1.38
N GLU A 216 -10.02 17.22 0.50
CA GLU A 216 -10.09 16.80 -0.91
C GLU A 216 -10.01 15.27 -1.07
N THR A 217 -9.52 14.58 -0.04
CA THR A 217 -9.39 13.12 0.04
C THR A 217 -10.22 12.55 1.18
N VAL A 218 -10.38 11.21 1.22
CA VAL A 218 -11.01 10.54 2.35
C VAL A 218 -10.27 10.88 3.64
N PRO A 219 -10.92 11.51 4.63
CA PRO A 219 -10.25 11.96 5.85
C PRO A 219 -9.94 10.79 6.79
N VAL A 220 -8.82 10.89 7.50
CA VAL A 220 -8.42 9.92 8.52
C VAL A 220 -8.56 10.54 9.91
N VAL A 221 -9.23 9.83 10.82
CA VAL A 221 -9.49 10.27 12.20
C VAL A 221 -8.81 9.30 13.16
N GLY A 222 -7.87 9.79 13.96
CA GLY A 222 -7.29 9.03 15.06
C GLY A 222 -8.34 8.77 16.14
N VAL A 223 -8.36 7.56 16.69
CA VAL A 223 -9.21 7.19 17.83
C VAL A 223 -8.35 6.58 18.92
N CYS A 224 -8.14 7.33 20.01
CA CYS A 224 -7.30 6.99 21.14
C CYS A 224 -8.15 6.92 22.42
N LEU A 225 -8.92 5.85 22.56
CA LEU A 225 -9.82 5.62 23.69
C LEU A 225 -9.60 4.23 24.25
N GLU A 226 -9.71 4.11 25.58
CA GLU A 226 -9.82 2.82 26.25
C GLU A 226 -11.08 2.08 25.81
N LYS A 227 -11.09 0.75 26.01
CA LYS A 227 -12.26 -0.10 25.74
C LYS A 227 -13.49 0.40 26.50
N SER A 228 -14.38 1.05 25.78
CA SER A 228 -15.52 1.77 26.33
C SER A 228 -16.63 1.86 25.29
N VAL A 229 -17.84 2.23 25.71
CA VAL A 229 -18.95 2.51 24.77
C VAL A 229 -18.56 3.61 23.79
N ASP A 230 -17.78 4.59 24.26
CA ASP A 230 -17.40 5.77 23.47
C ASP A 230 -16.35 5.43 22.40
N LEU A 231 -15.49 4.42 22.63
CA LEU A 231 -14.61 3.85 21.60
C LEU A 231 -15.44 3.31 20.42
N TYR A 232 -16.42 2.45 20.69
CA TYR A 232 -17.25 1.84 19.65
C TYR A 232 -18.18 2.85 18.98
N ALA A 233 -18.73 3.80 19.75
CA ALA A 233 -19.52 4.90 19.20
C ALA A 233 -18.67 5.80 18.29
N SER A 234 -17.41 6.06 18.65
CA SER A 234 -16.47 6.83 17.83
C SER A 234 -16.17 6.14 16.50
N MET A 235 -15.94 4.82 16.50
CA MET A 235 -15.75 4.07 15.26
C MET A 235 -16.95 4.19 14.32
N LEU A 236 -18.18 4.01 14.84
CA LEU A 236 -19.40 4.17 14.05
C LEU A 236 -19.58 5.61 13.55
N ALA A 237 -19.24 6.60 14.36
CA ALA A 237 -19.34 8.02 13.99
C ALA A 237 -18.37 8.38 12.86
N VAL A 238 -17.11 7.92 12.94
CA VAL A 238 -16.09 8.15 11.90
C VAL A 238 -16.53 7.50 10.58
N LEU A 239 -16.96 6.23 10.63
CA LEU A 239 -17.50 5.55 9.45
C LEU A 239 -18.76 6.28 8.91
N GLY A 240 -19.63 6.76 9.78
CA GLY A 240 -20.82 7.56 9.44
C GLY A 240 -20.50 8.89 8.75
N CYS A 241 -19.32 9.46 9.00
CA CYS A 241 -18.82 10.63 8.29
C CYS A 241 -18.20 10.30 6.92
N GLY A 242 -18.14 9.03 6.51
CA GLY A 242 -17.40 8.60 5.31
C GLY A 242 -15.88 8.70 5.50
N ALA A 243 -15.41 8.63 6.74
CA ALA A 243 -14.00 8.75 7.11
C ALA A 243 -13.41 7.41 7.55
N VAL A 244 -12.09 7.32 7.61
CA VAL A 244 -11.36 6.14 8.08
C VAL A 244 -10.89 6.37 9.51
N TYR A 245 -11.15 5.43 10.41
CA TYR A 245 -10.60 5.50 11.77
C TYR A 245 -9.20 4.87 11.82
N LEU A 246 -8.27 5.54 12.50
CA LEU A 246 -6.96 5.01 12.85
C LEU A 246 -6.98 4.63 14.34
N PRO A 247 -6.99 3.34 14.70
CA PRO A 247 -6.96 2.93 16.10
C PRO A 247 -5.59 3.22 16.72
N LEU A 248 -5.59 3.92 17.85
CA LEU A 248 -4.41 4.22 18.65
C LEU A 248 -4.61 3.64 20.05
N ALA A 249 -3.63 2.85 20.51
CA ALA A 249 -3.65 2.36 21.88
C ALA A 249 -3.20 3.48 22.84
N PRO A 250 -3.97 3.78 23.91
CA PRO A 250 -3.60 4.85 24.85
C PRO A 250 -2.28 4.59 25.59
N ASP A 251 -1.91 3.32 25.76
CA ASP A 251 -0.67 2.86 26.39
C ASP A 251 0.57 2.98 25.47
N HIS A 252 0.38 3.30 24.19
CA HIS A 252 1.50 3.53 23.29
C HIS A 252 2.26 4.81 23.66
N PRO A 253 3.60 4.81 23.61
CA PRO A 253 4.38 6.03 23.80
C PRO A 253 3.95 7.12 22.81
N THR A 254 3.89 8.37 23.26
CA THR A 254 3.46 9.53 22.45
C THR A 254 4.20 9.63 21.12
N ARG A 255 5.49 9.30 21.09
CA ARG A 255 6.29 9.27 19.86
C ARG A 255 5.72 8.30 18.81
N ARG A 256 5.25 7.13 19.23
CA ARG A 256 4.65 6.12 18.35
C ARG A 256 3.30 6.59 17.82
N GLN A 257 2.45 7.14 18.70
CA GLN A 257 1.14 7.67 18.31
C GLN A 257 1.30 8.81 17.28
N ARG A 258 2.23 9.74 17.53
CA ARG A 258 2.54 10.84 16.60
C ARG A 258 3.00 10.33 15.24
N LEU A 259 3.93 9.37 15.20
CA LEU A 259 4.38 8.76 13.94
C LEU A 259 3.24 8.09 13.18
N MET A 260 2.31 7.41 13.87
CA MET A 260 1.16 6.79 13.23
C MET A 260 0.19 7.83 12.65
N LEU A 261 -0.08 8.91 13.40
CA LEU A 261 -0.92 10.02 12.95
C LEU A 261 -0.32 10.73 11.73
N GLU A 262 0.98 11.05 11.79
CA GLU A 262 1.72 11.70 10.70
C GLU A 262 1.71 10.82 9.44
N ASN A 263 2.04 9.53 9.56
CA ASN A 263 2.07 8.60 8.42
C ASN A 263 0.69 8.39 7.78
N ALA A 264 -0.37 8.44 8.58
CA ALA A 264 -1.74 8.26 8.09
C ALA A 264 -2.38 9.56 7.57
N GLY A 265 -1.73 10.72 7.76
CA GLY A 265 -2.32 12.01 7.42
C GLY A 265 -3.57 12.32 8.23
N ALA A 266 -3.64 11.87 9.49
CA ALA A 266 -4.82 12.07 10.33
C ALA A 266 -5.01 13.55 10.67
N SER A 267 -6.21 14.08 10.42
CA SER A 267 -6.53 15.50 10.61
C SER A 267 -7.23 15.80 11.93
N VAL A 268 -7.84 14.78 12.54
CA VAL A 268 -8.58 14.88 13.81
C VAL A 268 -8.20 13.70 14.70
N LEU A 269 -8.16 13.92 16.01
CA LEU A 269 -7.97 12.90 17.03
C LEU A 269 -9.14 12.92 18.02
N LEU A 270 -9.84 11.80 18.16
CA LEU A 270 -10.78 11.55 19.25
C LEU A 270 -10.02 10.88 20.39
N HIS A 271 -10.03 11.48 21.57
CA HIS A 271 -9.30 10.99 22.74
C HIS A 271 -10.11 11.15 24.02
N GLY A 272 -9.75 10.40 25.06
CA GLY A 272 -10.34 10.54 26.39
C GLY A 272 -9.69 11.69 27.15
N GLU A 273 -10.33 12.19 28.22
CA GLU A 273 -9.80 13.31 29.03
C GLU A 273 -8.42 13.06 29.64
N ALA A 274 -8.01 11.79 29.75
CA ALA A 274 -6.74 11.38 30.34
C ALA A 274 -5.54 11.34 29.36
N HIS A 275 -5.78 11.57 28.06
CA HIS A 275 -4.79 11.41 26.99
C HIS A 275 -4.78 12.59 26.03
#